data_AF-A0A9D8UPL7-F1
#
_entry.id   AF-A0A9D8UPL7-F1
#
_cell.length_a   1.000
_cell.length_b   1.000
_cell.length_c   1.000
_cell.angle_alpha   90.00
_cell.angle_beta   90.00
_cell.angle_gamma   90.00
#
_symmetry.space_group_name_H-M   'P 1'
#
loop_
_entity.id
_entity.type
_entity.pdbx_description
1 polymer ?
#
loop_
_entity_poly.entity_id
_entity_poly.type
_entity_poly.pdbx_seq_one_letter_code
_entity_poly.pdbx_strand_id
1 'polypeptide(L)'
;MNRYLLAAAIMSFLTMLVHVFLGGPEVLDPGLASPLDDVWKGVFIVVWHAVSAILLINAVALAFAAHGRGAKPVALLVAAQYLAFTALFLFYGATMLGTLWPMPQWIIFIAISAVILWPYRPGQQAARG
;
A
#
# COMPACT_ATOMS: atom_id res chain seq x y z
N MET A 1 -22.96 4.45 1.59
CA MET A 1 -21.66 3.74 1.63
C MET A 1 -20.85 4.07 0.39
N ASN A 2 -19.59 4.47 0.53
CA ASN A 2 -18.70 4.73 -0.60
C ASN A 2 -18.07 3.43 -1.11
N ARG A 3 -18.65 2.85 -2.17
CA ARG A 3 -18.19 1.59 -2.77
C ARG A 3 -16.73 1.61 -3.24
N TYR A 4 -16.19 2.78 -3.62
CA TYR A 4 -14.79 2.89 -4.03
C TYR A 4 -13.85 2.73 -2.84
N LEU A 5 -14.18 3.34 -1.70
CA LEU A 5 -13.36 3.18 -0.49
C LEU A 5 -13.46 1.77 0.07
N LEU A 6 -14.64 1.13 -0.01
CA LEU A 6 -14.77 -0.28 0.38
C LEU A 6 -13.94 -1.20 -0.54
N ALA A 7 -13.97 -0.97 -1.86
CA ALA A 7 -13.13 -1.72 -2.80
C ALA A 7 -11.64 -1.51 -2.50
N ALA A 8 -11.21 -0.26 -2.27
CA ALA A 8 -9.83 0.03 -1.88
C ALA A 8 -9.43 -0.61 -0.54
N ALA A 9 -10.35 -0.70 0.43
CA ALA A 9 -10.13 -1.39 1.70
C ALA A 9 -9.87 -2.89 1.48
N ILE A 10 -10.68 -3.53 0.64
CA ILE A 10 -10.53 -4.95 0.29
C ILE A 10 -9.20 -5.16 -0.44
N MET A 11 -8.88 -4.33 -1.44
CA MET A 11 -7.60 -4.43 -2.16
C MET A 11 -6.42 -4.27 -1.20
N SER A 12 -6.46 -3.28 -0.31
CA SER A 12 -5.43 -3.05 0.72
C SER A 12 -5.24 -4.26 1.64
N PHE A 13 -6.33 -4.87 2.09
CA PHE A 13 -6.29 -6.06 2.92
C PHE A 13 -5.73 -7.27 2.18
N LEU A 14 -6.15 -7.50 0.93
CA LEU A 14 -5.60 -8.57 0.10
C LEU A 14 -4.10 -8.36 -0.19
N THR A 15 -3.67 -7.12 -0.44
CA THR A 15 -2.25 -6.78 -0.58
C THR A 15 -1.47 -7.08 0.69
N MET A 16 -2.04 -6.85 1.88
CA MET A 16 -1.42 -7.24 3.15
C MET A 16 -1.21 -8.76 3.24
N LEU A 17 -2.21 -9.55 2.87
CA LEU A 17 -2.10 -11.01 2.87
C LEU A 17 -1.03 -11.49 1.87
N VAL A 18 -1.02 -10.94 0.65
CA VAL A 18 0.01 -11.24 -0.35
C VAL A 18 1.39 -10.85 0.16
N HIS A 19 1.54 -9.66 0.75
CA HIS A 19 2.80 -9.19 1.33
C HIS A 19 3.32 -10.19 2.36
N VAL A 20 2.50 -10.59 3.33
CA VAL A 20 2.91 -11.50 4.41
C VAL A 20 3.18 -12.92 3.91
N PHE A 21 2.23 -13.52 3.18
CA PHE A 21 2.26 -14.96 2.90
C PHE A 21 2.97 -15.33 1.61
N LEU A 22 2.92 -14.47 0.58
CA LEU A 22 3.61 -14.72 -0.68
C LEU A 22 4.97 -14.02 -0.69
N GLY A 23 5.02 -12.77 -0.23
CA GLY A 23 6.27 -12.04 -0.12
C GLY A 23 7.21 -12.61 0.95
N GLY A 24 6.69 -13.24 2.01
CA GLY A 24 7.51 -13.79 3.09
C GLY A 24 8.56 -14.78 2.57
N PRO A 25 8.16 -15.88 1.92
CA PRO A 25 9.08 -16.84 1.31
C PRO A 25 9.99 -16.26 0.22
N GLU A 26 9.52 -15.25 -0.51
CA GLU A 26 10.27 -14.65 -1.64
C GLU A 26 11.28 -13.59 -1.22
N VAL A 27 11.02 -12.87 -0.12
CA VAL A 27 11.78 -11.66 0.27
C VAL A 27 12.26 -11.71 1.71
N LEU A 28 11.37 -12.00 2.67
CA LEU A 28 11.73 -12.01 4.09
C LEU A 28 12.70 -13.16 4.41
N ASP A 29 12.33 -14.38 4.05
CA ASP A 29 13.09 -15.58 4.41
C ASP A 29 14.51 -15.56 3.81
N PRO A 30 14.71 -15.23 2.51
CA PRO A 30 16.06 -15.07 1.96
C PRO A 30 16.85 -13.93 2.62
N GLY A 31 16.19 -12.83 2.98
CA GLY A 31 16.82 -11.72 3.69
C GLY A 31 17.32 -12.12 5.09
N LEU A 32 16.57 -12.94 5.82
CA LEU A 32 16.97 -13.48 7.13
C LEU A 32 18.02 -14.59 7.03
N ALA A 33 18.05 -15.34 5.92
CA ALA A 33 19.08 -16.33 5.63
C ALA A 33 20.42 -15.72 5.16
N SER A 34 20.43 -14.42 4.83
CA SER A 34 21.62 -13.70 4.38
C SER A 34 22.73 -13.61 5.47
N PRO A 35 23.98 -13.28 5.10
CA PRO A 35 25.09 -13.16 6.05
C PRO A 35 25.06 -11.86 6.87
N LEU A 36 23.97 -11.09 6.86
CA LEU A 36 23.79 -9.91 7.70
C LEU A 36 23.85 -10.28 9.19
N ASP A 37 24.35 -9.35 10.01
CA ASP A 37 24.28 -9.51 11.46
C ASP A 37 22.84 -9.36 12.00
N ASP A 38 22.66 -9.77 13.25
CA ASP A 38 21.35 -9.84 13.89
C ASP A 38 20.66 -8.46 14.03
N VAL A 39 21.44 -7.37 14.11
CA VAL A 39 20.87 -6.02 14.19
C VAL A 39 20.23 -5.65 12.86
N TRP A 40 20.93 -5.87 11.75
CA TRP A 40 20.36 -5.60 10.42
C TRP A 40 19.17 -6.50 10.10
N LYS A 41 19.22 -7.79 10.49
CA LYS A 41 18.07 -8.70 10.37
C LYS A 41 16.89 -8.22 11.21
N GLY A 42 17.15 -7.75 12.43
CA GLY A 42 16.16 -7.14 13.31
C GLY A 42 15.48 -5.91 12.69
N VAL A 43 16.24 -5.02 12.07
CA VAL A 43 15.67 -3.86 11.35
C VAL A 43 14.83 -4.33 10.16
N PHE A 44 15.33 -5.29 9.38
CA PHE A 44 14.63 -5.80 8.21
C PHE A 44 13.26 -6.41 8.55
N ILE A 45 13.18 -7.26 9.57
CA ILE A 45 11.91 -7.87 10.00
C ILE A 45 10.93 -6.84 10.59
N VAL A 46 11.43 -5.81 11.28
CA VAL A 46 10.58 -4.71 11.78
C VAL A 46 10.00 -3.92 10.61
N VAL A 47 10.80 -3.55 9.62
CA VAL A 47 10.31 -2.83 8.44
C VAL A 47 9.31 -3.68 7.65
N TRP A 48 9.56 -4.98 7.53
CA TRP A 48 8.64 -5.94 6.92
C TRP A 48 7.24 -5.93 7.57
N HIS A 49 7.19 -6.06 8.91
CA HIS A 49 5.92 -6.04 9.64
C HIS A 49 5.31 -4.65 9.76
N ALA A 50 6.12 -3.58 9.74
CA ALA A 50 5.61 -2.21 9.69
C ALA A 50 4.78 -1.98 8.41
N VAL A 51 5.23 -2.47 7.25
CA VAL A 51 4.45 -2.43 6.01
C VAL A 51 3.16 -3.25 6.14
N SER A 52 3.23 -4.44 6.74
CA SER A 52 2.05 -5.28 7.00
C SER A 52 1.01 -4.53 7.85
N ALA A 53 1.45 -3.90 8.93
CA ALA A 53 0.61 -3.14 9.85
C ALA A 53 -0.01 -1.92 9.16
N ILE A 54 0.77 -1.18 8.36
CA ILE A 54 0.29 -0.03 7.58
C ILE A 54 -0.83 -0.46 6.62
N LEU A 55 -0.64 -1.54 5.87
CA LEU A 55 -1.65 -2.04 4.91
C LEU A 55 -2.94 -2.44 5.62
N LEU A 56 -2.85 -3.07 6.80
CA LEU A 56 -4.00 -3.45 7.61
C LEU A 56 -4.71 -2.21 8.19
N ILE A 57 -3.97 -1.28 8.78
CA ILE A 57 -4.52 -0.03 9.33
C ILE A 57 -5.23 0.76 8.23
N ASN A 58 -4.63 0.88 7.05
CA ASN A 58 -5.23 1.56 5.91
C ASN A 58 -6.48 0.84 5.41
N ALA A 59 -6.49 -0.50 5.38
CA ALA A 59 -7.69 -1.26 5.04
C ALA A 59 -8.84 -0.98 6.01
N VAL A 60 -8.58 -1.00 7.33
CA VAL A 60 -9.57 -0.70 8.36
C VAL A 60 -10.05 0.75 8.27
N ALA A 61 -9.13 1.70 8.11
CA ALA A 61 -9.45 3.12 7.97
C ALA A 61 -10.33 3.40 6.75
N LEU A 62 -10.02 2.79 5.60
CA LEU A 62 -10.83 2.89 4.38
C LEU A 62 -12.21 2.23 4.53
N ALA A 63 -12.28 1.08 5.21
CA ALA A 63 -13.56 0.40 5.48
C ALA A 63 -14.46 1.25 6.38
N PHE A 64 -13.90 1.88 7.42
CA PHE A 64 -14.61 2.83 8.27
C PHE A 64 -15.05 4.08 7.48
N ALA A 65 -14.13 4.66 6.70
CA ALA A 65 -14.39 5.82 5.84
C ALA A 65 -15.46 5.56 4.77
N ALA A 66 -15.64 4.30 4.36
CA ALA A 66 -16.71 3.93 3.43
C ALA A 66 -18.12 4.15 4.02
N HIS A 67 -18.26 4.23 5.35
CA HIS A 67 -19.56 4.28 6.04
C HIS A 67 -19.96 5.65 6.61
N GLY A 68 -19.07 6.67 6.63
CA GLY A 68 -19.42 7.90 7.35
C GLY A 68 -18.52 9.12 7.15
N ARG A 69 -18.59 10.02 8.14
CA ARG A 69 -17.89 11.33 8.16
C ARG A 69 -16.37 11.14 8.19
N GLY A 70 -15.63 12.06 7.58
CA GLY A 70 -14.15 11.99 7.47
C GLY A 70 -13.63 11.21 6.26
N ALA A 71 -14.51 10.76 5.35
CA ALA A 71 -14.13 9.94 4.20
C ALA A 71 -13.05 10.57 3.30
N LYS A 72 -13.17 11.87 2.99
CA LYS A 72 -12.23 12.56 2.08
C LYS A 72 -10.83 12.73 2.71
N PRO A 73 -10.67 13.24 3.95
CA PRO A 73 -9.35 13.29 4.60
C PRO A 73 -8.66 11.92 4.69
N VAL A 74 -9.38 10.87 5.11
CA VAL A 74 -8.82 9.51 5.20
C VAL A 74 -8.40 9.01 3.82
N ALA A 75 -9.26 9.17 2.81
CA ALA A 75 -8.94 8.80 1.44
C ALA A 75 -7.67 9.49 0.93
N LEU A 76 -7.55 10.81 1.12
CA LEU A 76 -6.38 11.56 0.68
C LEU A 76 -5.10 11.12 1.41
N LEU A 77 -5.16 10.89 2.71
CA LEU A 77 -4.02 10.43 3.50
C LEU A 77 -3.52 9.06 3.03
N VAL A 78 -4.43 8.08 2.87
CA VAL A 78 -4.08 6.73 2.45
C VAL A 78 -3.58 6.72 1.00
N ALA A 79 -4.21 7.49 0.10
CA ALA A 79 -3.72 7.64 -1.28
C ALA A 79 -2.32 8.26 -1.30
N ALA A 80 -2.05 9.29 -0.49
CA ALA A 80 -0.73 9.90 -0.40
C ALA A 80 0.32 8.88 0.07
N GLN A 81 0.00 8.06 1.06
CA GLN A 81 0.91 7.03 1.56
C GLN A 81 1.22 5.94 0.50
N TYR A 82 0.21 5.48 -0.25
CA TYR A 82 0.43 4.52 -1.34
C TYR A 82 1.16 5.12 -2.54
N LEU A 83 0.95 6.41 -2.84
CA LEU A 83 1.77 7.11 -3.83
C LEU A 83 3.21 7.29 -3.34
N ALA A 84 3.45 7.47 -2.05
CA ALA A 84 4.81 7.49 -1.49
C ALA A 84 5.50 6.12 -1.62
N PHE A 85 4.80 5.02 -1.32
CA PHE A 85 5.33 3.67 -1.58
C PHE A 85 5.61 3.44 -3.07
N THR A 86 4.70 3.86 -3.94
CA THR A 86 4.90 3.83 -5.40
C THR A 86 6.20 4.55 -5.77
N ALA A 87 6.40 5.78 -5.29
CA ALA A 87 7.60 6.55 -5.58
C ALA A 87 8.87 5.86 -5.10
N LEU A 88 8.87 5.26 -3.90
CA LEU A 88 10.01 4.49 -3.37
C LEU A 88 10.33 3.29 -4.26
N PHE A 89 9.33 2.48 -4.63
CA PHE A 89 9.54 1.32 -5.50
C PHE A 89 10.05 1.71 -6.89
N LEU A 90 9.51 2.77 -7.48
CA LEU A 90 9.97 3.28 -8.78
C LEU A 90 11.40 3.83 -8.68
N PHE A 91 11.70 4.63 -7.66
CA PHE A 91 13.00 5.26 -7.50
C PHE A 91 14.10 4.22 -7.27
N TYR A 92 13.94 3.33 -6.28
CA TYR A 92 14.95 2.31 -5.99
C TYR A 92 15.00 1.21 -7.06
N GLY A 93 13.88 0.86 -7.70
CA GLY A 93 13.90 -0.02 -8.86
C GLY A 93 14.75 0.56 -10.00
N ALA A 94 14.54 1.83 -10.35
CA ALA A 94 15.28 2.48 -11.43
C ALA A 94 16.76 2.72 -11.08
N THR A 95 17.04 3.25 -9.88
CA THR A 95 18.38 3.74 -9.52
C THR A 95 19.29 2.69 -8.90
N MET A 96 18.74 1.69 -8.20
CA MET A 96 19.51 0.64 -7.53
C MET A 96 19.52 -0.66 -8.34
N LEU A 97 18.39 -1.04 -8.97
CA LEU A 97 18.28 -2.30 -9.71
C LEU A 97 18.40 -2.13 -11.24
N GLY A 98 18.30 -0.89 -11.74
CA GLY A 98 18.26 -0.61 -13.19
C GLY A 98 17.00 -1.12 -13.89
N THR A 99 15.98 -1.57 -13.14
CA THR A 99 14.73 -2.13 -13.65
C THR A 99 13.62 -2.10 -12.60
N LEU A 100 12.38 -1.97 -13.05
CA LEU A 100 11.20 -1.91 -12.17
C LEU A 100 10.54 -3.27 -11.90
N TRP A 101 10.96 -4.30 -12.63
CA TRP A 101 10.28 -5.60 -12.66
C TRP A 101 10.53 -6.51 -11.47
N PRO A 102 11.72 -6.53 -10.83
CA PRO A 102 11.94 -7.32 -9.63
C PRO A 102 11.05 -6.89 -8.45
N MET A 103 10.54 -5.66 -8.50
CA MET A 103 9.69 -5.09 -7.46
C MET A 103 8.40 -4.49 -8.07
N PRO A 104 7.46 -5.32 -8.57
CA PRO A 104 6.27 -4.85 -9.29
C PRO A 104 5.19 -4.24 -8.36
N GLN A 105 5.44 -4.12 -7.06
CA GLN A 105 4.47 -3.65 -6.06
C GLN A 105 3.96 -2.23 -6.34
N TRP A 106 4.71 -1.40 -7.07
CA TRP A 106 4.25 -0.07 -7.50
C TRP A 106 2.94 -0.12 -8.29
N ILE A 107 2.69 -1.19 -9.06
CA ILE A 107 1.45 -1.34 -9.86
C ILE A 107 0.22 -1.35 -8.96
N ILE A 108 0.24 -2.18 -7.91
CA ILE A 108 -0.92 -2.33 -7.02
C ILE A 108 -1.13 -1.07 -6.19
N PHE A 109 -0.07 -0.38 -5.77
CA PHE A 109 -0.20 0.88 -5.04
C PHE A 109 -0.77 2.00 -5.91
N ILE A 110 -0.40 2.10 -7.19
CA ILE A 110 -1.04 3.01 -8.14
C ILE A 110 -2.51 2.66 -8.31
N ALA A 111 -2.84 1.38 -8.50
CA ALA A 111 -4.20 0.92 -8.70
C ALA A 111 -5.10 1.25 -7.51
N ILE A 112 -4.65 0.97 -6.28
CA ILE A 112 -5.41 1.30 -5.06
C ILE A 112 -5.59 2.81 -4.93
N SER A 113 -4.53 3.61 -5.13
CA SER A 113 -4.62 5.07 -5.10
C SER A 113 -5.61 5.63 -6.13
N ALA A 114 -5.63 5.07 -7.35
CA ALA A 114 -6.58 5.47 -8.38
C ALA A 114 -8.03 5.18 -7.98
N VAL A 115 -8.29 4.02 -7.36
CA VAL A 115 -9.61 3.66 -6.82
C VAL A 115 -10.04 4.60 -5.70
N ILE A 116 -9.12 4.91 -4.76
CA ILE A 116 -9.38 5.83 -3.65
C ILE A 116 -9.76 7.23 -4.15
N LEU A 117 -9.04 7.74 -5.15
CA LEU A 117 -9.19 9.11 -5.65
C LEU A 117 -10.34 9.27 -6.66
N TRP A 118 -10.79 8.18 -7.28
CA TRP A 118 -11.87 8.19 -8.28
C TRP A 118 -13.12 9.00 -7.88
N PRO A 119 -13.74 8.78 -6.69
CA PRO A 119 -14.94 9.52 -6.30
C PRO A 119 -14.70 11.01 -5.99
N TYR A 120 -13.44 11.46 -5.91
CA TYR A 120 -13.09 12.83 -5.53
C TYR A 120 -12.65 13.71 -6.70
N ARG A 121 -12.81 13.25 -7.95
CA ARG A 121 -12.48 14.03 -9.14
C ARG A 121 -13.42 15.24 -9.29
N PRO A 122 -12.93 16.38 -9.80
CA PRO A 122 -13.73 17.61 -9.95
C PRO A 122 -15.08 17.40 -10.66
N GLY A 123 -15.11 16.57 -11.72
CA GLY A 123 -16.34 16.30 -12.48
C GLY A 123 -17.40 15.43 -11.78
N GLN A 124 -17.03 14.63 -10.77
CA GLN A 124 -18.00 13.80 -10.03
C GLN A 124 -18.62 14.53 -8.82
N GLN A 125 -17.96 15.59 -8.33
CA GLN A 125 -18.51 16.40 -7.25
C GLN A 125 -19.64 17.31 -7.74
N ALA A 126 -19.52 17.84 -8.96
CA ALA A 126 -20.56 18.67 -9.60
C ALA A 126 -21.86 17.90 -9.90
N ALA A 127 -21.80 16.59 -10.14
CA ALA A 127 -22.98 15.74 -10.40
C ALA A 127 -23.70 15.25 -9.13
N ARG A 128 -23.24 15.67 -7.93
CA ARG A 128 -23.78 15.25 -6.63
C ARG A 128 -24.24 16.44 -5.75
N GLY A 129 -24.17 17.66 -6.26
CA GLY A 129 -24.77 18.85 -5.66
C GLY A 129 -26.09 19.17 -6.34
#